data_AF-A0A4Y9RDN6-F1
#
_entry.id   AF-A0A4Y9RDN6-F1
#
_cell.length_a   1.000
_cell.length_b   1.000
_cell.length_c   1.000
_cell.angle_alpha   90.00
_cell.angle_beta   90.00
_cell.angle_gamma   90.00
#
_symmetry.space_group_name_H-M   'P 1'
#
loop_
_entity.id
_entity.type
_entity.pdbx_description
1 polymer ?
#
loop_
_entity_poly.entity_id
_entity_poly.type
_entity_poly.pdbx_seq_one_letter_code
_entity_poly.pdbx_strand_id
1 'polypeptide(L)'
;MSTDPLAALKRRFLDRCREDHDRLTAGLAGEELDRLVHRLAGIAGSFGFVELGETAARIDMARSEGVMPSRGDLEALSRALEALRDPDRSGAR
;
A
#
# COMPACT_ATOMS: atom_id res chain seq x y z
N MET A 1 16.76 -3.14 -27.23
CA MET A 1 16.41 -2.67 -25.87
C MET A 1 14.91 -2.87 -25.71
N SER A 2 14.48 -3.98 -25.09
CA SER A 2 13.06 -4.19 -24.81
C SER A 2 12.73 -3.38 -23.56
N THR A 3 12.16 -2.19 -23.75
CA THR A 3 11.67 -1.36 -22.66
C THR A 3 10.39 -2.02 -22.17
N ASP A 4 10.46 -2.85 -21.14
CA ASP A 4 9.27 -3.43 -20.52
C ASP A 4 8.49 -2.29 -19.83
N PRO A 5 7.37 -1.82 -20.41
CA PRO A 5 6.62 -0.69 -19.87
C PRO A 5 6.01 -1.03 -18.51
N LEU A 6 5.72 -2.32 -18.28
CA LEU A 6 5.19 -2.81 -17.02
C LEU A 6 6.25 -2.76 -15.92
N ALA A 7 7.50 -3.11 -16.23
CA ALA A 7 8.61 -2.97 -15.29
C ALA A 7 8.85 -1.51 -14.89
N ALA A 8 8.75 -0.57 -15.84
CA ALA A 8 8.86 0.85 -15.54
C ALA A 8 7.69 1.35 -14.66
N LEU A 9 6.47 0.90 -14.92
CA LEU A 9 5.30 1.24 -14.12
C LEU A 9 5.39 0.66 -12.70
N LYS A 10 5.81 -0.61 -12.57
CA LYS A 10 6.03 -1.27 -11.28
C LYS A 10 7.10 -0.54 -10.45
N ARG A 11 8.17 -0.06 -11.08
CA ARG A 11 9.20 0.73 -10.40
C ARG A 11 8.65 2.04 -9.84
N ARG A 12 7.88 2.79 -10.63
CA ARG A 12 7.20 4.02 -10.18
C ARG A 12 6.23 3.75 -9.04
N PHE A 13 5.49 2.64 -9.11
CA PHE A 13 4.61 2.21 -8.04
C PHE A 13 5.38 1.96 -6.73
N LEU A 14 6.51 1.25 -6.79
CA LEU A 14 7.36 0.99 -5.63
C LEU A 14 7.95 2.28 -5.04
N ASP A 15 8.39 3.21 -5.89
CA ASP A 15 8.87 4.52 -5.44
C ASP A 15 7.77 5.29 -4.72
N ARG A 16 6.54 5.25 -5.24
CA ARG A 16 5.39 5.90 -4.59
C ARG A 16 5.02 5.24 -3.27
N CYS A 17 5.13 3.92 -3.15
CA CYS A 17 4.87 3.20 -1.90
C CYS A 17 5.79 3.66 -0.76
N ARG A 18 7.02 4.10 -1.06
CA ARG A 18 7.92 4.71 -0.06
C ARG A 18 7.35 6.00 0.49
N GLU A 19 6.95 6.91 -0.40
CA GLU A 19 6.33 8.19 -0.02
C GLU A 19 5.02 7.96 0.76
N ASP A 20 4.22 7.00 0.32
CA ASP A 20 2.96 6.62 0.96
C ASP A 20 3.17 6.11 2.39
N HIS A 21 4.21 5.28 2.62
CA HIS A 21 4.60 4.82 3.95
C HIS A 21 4.99 5.98 4.87
N ASP A 22 5.84 6.89 4.39
CA ASP A 22 6.32 8.01 5.19
C ASP A 22 5.17 8.97 5.54
N ARG A 23 4.20 9.17 4.63
CA ARG A 23 2.97 9.92 4.92
C ARG A 23 2.08 9.21 5.94
N LEU A 24 1.89 7.90 5.79
CA LEU A 24 1.07 7.11 6.72
C LEU A 24 1.64 7.17 8.14
N THR A 25 2.94 6.99 8.29
CA THR A 25 3.64 7.08 9.59
C THR A 25 3.67 8.50 10.18
N ALA A 26 3.59 9.53 9.34
CA ALA A 26 3.41 10.92 9.77
C ALA A 26 1.97 11.26 10.20
N GLY A 27 1.02 10.32 10.13
CA GLY A 27 -0.35 10.51 10.60
C GLY A 27 -1.36 10.87 9.50
N LEU A 28 -1.13 10.44 8.26
CA LEU A 28 -2.10 10.59 7.16
C LEU A 28 -3.50 10.11 7.58
N ALA A 29 -4.51 10.94 7.34
CA ALA A 29 -5.90 10.66 7.71
C ALA A 29 -6.89 11.30 6.74
N GLY A 30 -8.19 11.05 6.95
CA GLY A 30 -9.28 11.66 6.19
C GLY A 30 -9.26 11.28 4.71
N GLU A 31 -9.61 12.22 3.83
CA GLU A 31 -9.71 11.98 2.38
C GLU A 31 -8.38 11.54 1.74
N GLU A 32 -7.24 11.96 2.30
CA GLU A 32 -5.96 11.56 1.75
C GLU A 32 -5.66 10.08 2.02
N LEU A 33 -6.10 9.57 3.16
CA LEU A 33 -6.05 8.14 3.47
C LEU A 33 -6.98 7.38 2.51
N ASP A 34 -8.21 7.86 2.29
CA ASP A 34 -9.17 7.24 1.36
C ASP A 34 -8.59 7.06 -0.04
N ARG A 35 -8.03 8.13 -0.59
CA ARG A 35 -7.41 8.09 -1.93
C ARG A 35 -6.22 7.16 -1.98
N LEU A 36 -5.46 7.05 -0.88
CA LEU A 36 -4.32 6.14 -0.80
C LEU A 36 -4.79 4.69 -0.79
N VAL A 37 -5.72 4.32 0.09
CA VAL A 37 -6.17 2.92 0.23
C VAL A 37 -6.94 2.44 -0.99
N HIS A 38 -7.79 3.31 -1.56
CA HIS A 38 -8.51 3.01 -2.80
C HIS A 38 -7.56 2.71 -3.97
N ARG A 39 -6.54 3.56 -4.14
CA ARG A 39 -5.53 3.36 -5.18
C ARG A 39 -4.73 2.08 -4.94
N LEU A 40 -4.26 1.85 -3.71
CA LEU A 40 -3.46 0.68 -3.38
C LEU A 40 -4.25 -0.62 -3.59
N ALA A 41 -5.52 -0.66 -3.17
CA ALA A 41 -6.42 -1.78 -3.39
C ALA A 41 -6.56 -2.11 -4.89
N GLY A 42 -6.69 -1.09 -5.74
CA GLY A 42 -6.84 -1.27 -7.19
C GLY A 42 -5.56 -1.70 -7.91
N ILE A 43 -4.43 -1.07 -7.62
CA ILE A 43 -3.20 -1.24 -8.41
C ILE A 43 -2.26 -2.33 -7.88
N ALA A 44 -2.30 -2.64 -6.58
CA ALA A 44 -1.39 -3.64 -5.98
C ALA A 44 -1.57 -5.03 -6.60
N GLY A 45 -2.83 -5.40 -6.92
CA GLY A 45 -3.15 -6.65 -7.60
C GLY A 45 -2.52 -6.76 -8.99
N SER A 46 -2.41 -5.66 -9.74
CA SER A 46 -1.79 -5.65 -11.07
C SER A 46 -0.30 -6.01 -11.07
N PHE A 47 0.38 -5.84 -9.93
CA PHE A 47 1.81 -6.13 -9.79
C PHE A 47 2.13 -7.36 -8.92
N GLY A 48 1.09 -8.05 -8.44
CA GLY A 48 1.21 -9.25 -7.60
C GLY A 48 1.41 -9.00 -6.10
N PHE A 49 1.14 -7.78 -5.61
CA PHE A 49 1.30 -7.43 -4.20
C PHE A 49 0.01 -7.71 -3.41
N VAL A 50 -0.29 -9.01 -3.23
CA VAL A 50 -1.56 -9.48 -2.66
C VAL A 50 -1.80 -8.93 -1.25
N GLU A 51 -0.84 -9.08 -0.34
CA GLU A 51 -0.98 -8.63 1.06
C GLU A 51 -1.24 -7.11 1.18
N LEU A 52 -0.56 -6.31 0.35
CA LEU A 52 -0.78 -4.87 0.29
C LEU A 52 -2.18 -4.55 -0.22
N GLY A 53 -2.60 -5.22 -1.31
CA GLY A 53 -3.91 -5.02 -1.90
C GLY A 53 -5.05 -5.39 -0.95
N GLU A 54 -4.95 -6.53 -0.27
CA GLU A 54 -5.96 -6.99 0.69
C GLU A 54 -6.06 -6.08 1.91
N THR A 55 -4.92 -5.66 2.46
CA THR A 55 -4.91 -4.76 3.61
C THR A 55 -5.47 -3.39 3.24
N ALA A 56 -5.11 -2.84 2.07
CA ALA A 56 -5.67 -1.61 1.57
C ALA A 56 -7.18 -1.73 1.30
N ALA A 57 -7.64 -2.83 0.70
CA ALA A 57 -9.05 -3.06 0.42
C ALA A 57 -9.90 -3.14 1.70
N ARG A 58 -9.37 -3.75 2.77
CA ARG A 58 -10.06 -3.80 4.06
C ARG A 58 -10.28 -2.40 4.64
N ILE A 59 -9.27 -1.54 4.56
CA ILE A 59 -9.36 -0.15 5.04
C ILE A 59 -10.30 0.67 4.13
N ASP A 60 -10.19 0.51 2.81
CA ASP A 60 -11.05 1.19 1.83
C ASP A 60 -12.53 0.85 2.06
N MET A 61 -12.83 -0.43 2.26
CA MET A 61 -14.17 -0.91 2.57
C MET A 61 -14.69 -0.32 3.89
N ALA A 62 -13.91 -0.40 4.97
CA ALA A 62 -14.28 0.20 6.26
C ALA A 62 -14.60 1.70 6.13
N ARG A 63 -13.75 2.44 5.41
CA ARG A 63 -13.95 3.87 5.17
C ARG A 63 -15.18 4.15 4.32
N SER A 64 -15.45 3.35 3.29
CA SER A 64 -16.66 3.46 2.46
C SER A 64 -17.96 3.23 3.25
N GLU A 65 -17.89 2.42 4.30
CA GLU A 65 -19.01 2.16 5.23
C GLU A 65 -19.11 3.21 6.35
N GLY A 66 -18.24 4.22 6.35
CA GLY A 66 -18.17 5.24 7.41
C GLY A 66 -17.54 4.75 8.71
N VAL A 67 -16.91 3.57 8.70
CA VAL A 67 -16.21 2.98 9.83
C VAL A 67 -14.76 3.49 9.86
N MET A 68 -14.26 3.80 11.07
CA MET A 68 -12.86 4.14 11.23
C MET A 68 -12.00 2.86 11.20
N PRO A 69 -10.94 2.79 10.39
CA PRO A 69 -10.03 1.65 10.40
C PRO A 69 -9.37 1.52 11.77
N SER A 70 -9.17 0.29 12.20
CA SER A 70 -8.52 0.04 13.49
C SER A 70 -7.04 0.41 13.41
N ARG A 71 -6.42 0.66 14.57
CA ARG A 71 -4.96 0.82 14.66
C ARG A 71 -4.22 -0.38 14.06
N GLY A 72 -4.75 -1.59 14.25
CA GLY A 72 -4.16 -2.81 13.68
C GLY A 72 -4.19 -2.83 12.15
N ASP A 73 -5.24 -2.30 11.53
CA ASP A 73 -5.32 -2.19 10.06
C ASP A 73 -4.27 -1.21 9.52
N LEU A 74 -4.12 -0.05 10.16
CA LEU A 74 -3.12 0.95 9.77
C LEU A 74 -1.69 0.42 9.98
N GLU A 75 -1.43 -0.29 11.07
CA GLU A 75 -0.14 -0.95 11.32
C GLU A 75 0.14 -2.06 10.29
N ALA A 76 -0.86 -2.84 9.90
CA ALA A 76 -0.72 -3.84 8.84
C ALA A 76 -0.41 -3.19 7.49
N LEU A 77 -1.08 -2.10 7.14
CA LEU A 77 -0.83 -1.36 5.90
C LEU A 77 0.60 -0.79 5.88
N SER A 78 1.04 -0.22 7.00
CA SER A 78 2.41 0.30 7.15
C SER A 78 3.44 -0.82 6.96
N ARG A 79 3.23 -1.99 7.57
CA ARG A 79 4.14 -3.15 7.42
C ARG A 79 4.18 -3.66 5.98
N ALA A 80 3.03 -3.75 5.31
CA ALA A 80 2.97 -4.19 3.92
C ALA A 80 3.73 -3.21 3.00
N LEU A 81 3.61 -1.90 3.24
CA LEU A 81 4.39 -0.89 2.51
C LEU A 81 5.89 -0.96 2.84
N GLU A 82 6.26 -1.22 4.11
CA GLU A 82 7.66 -1.38 4.52
C GLU A 82 8.32 -2.59 3.87
N ALA A 83 7.63 -3.73 3.78
CA ALA A 83 8.12 -4.94 3.12
C ALA A 83 8.48 -4.73 1.64
N LEU A 84 7.83 -3.78 0.96
CA LEU A 84 8.17 -3.42 -0.42
C LEU A 84 9.44 -2.57 -0.53
N ARG A 85 9.88 -1.93 0.57
CA ARG A 85 11.12 -1.15 0.63
C ARG A 85 12.33 -2.04 0.78
N ASP A 86 12.19 -3.12 1.53
CA ASP A 86 13.24 -4.06 1.89
C ASP A 86 12.74 -5.51 1.75
N PRO A 87 12.76 -6.07 0.52
CA PRO A 87 12.28 -7.43 0.28
C PRO A 87 13.13 -8.51 0.98
N ASP A 88 14.34 -8.19 1.45
CA ASP A 88 15.23 -9.12 2.16
C ASP A 88 14.82 -9.26 3.65
N ARG A 89 14.22 -8.21 4.24
CA ARG A 89 13.76 -8.22 5.64
C ARG A 89 12.56 -9.13 5.93
N SER A 90 11.74 -9.43 4.92
CA SER A 90 10.56 -10.29 5.09
C SER A 90 10.88 -11.79 5.21
N GLY A 91 12.15 -12.19 5.06
CA GLY A 91 12.58 -13.60 5.10
C GLY A 91 13.05 -14.14 6.46
N ALA A 92 13.03 -13.33 7.53
CA ALA A 92 13.50 -13.76 8.85
C ALA A 92 12.34 -14.20 9.77
N ARG A 93 11.71 -15.34 9.46
CA ARG A 93 10.93 -16.12 10.43
C ARG A 93 11.10 -17.61 10.21
#